data_AF-A0A9P6HFT4-F1
#
_entry.id   AF-A0A9P6HFT4-F1
#
_cell.length_a   1.000
_cell.length_b   1.000
_cell.length_c   1.000
_cell.angle_alpha   90.00
_cell.angle_beta   90.00
_cell.angle_gamma   90.00
#
_symmetry.space_group_name_H-M   'P 1'
#
loop_
_entity.id
_entity.type
_entity.pdbx_description
1 polymer ?
#
loop_
_entity_poly.entity_id
_entity_poly.type
_entity_poly.pdbx_seq_one_letter_code
_entity_poly.pdbx_strand_id
1 'polypeptide(L)' 'DGMMVSFKYLEDKDVFQTFYTTKPSKRLIHGVSASDEAEASMISKLKEACGFEYTNKLQRMFT' A
#
# COMPACT_ATOMS: atom_id res chain seq x y z
N ASP A 1 10.61 0.39 9.21
CA ASP A 1 11.43 -0.54 8.40
C ASP A 1 11.05 -2.01 8.46
N GLY A 2 10.74 -2.58 9.62
CA GLY A 2 10.49 -4.04 9.75
C GLY A 2 9.45 -4.63 8.79
N MET A 3 8.36 -3.91 8.50
CA MET A 3 7.33 -4.42 7.58
C MET A 3 7.82 -4.56 6.13
N MET A 4 8.66 -3.65 5.63
CA MET A 4 9.24 -3.81 4.28
C MET A 4 10.26 -4.94 4.24
N VAL A 5 10.93 -5.23 5.36
CA VAL A 5 11.81 -6.41 5.48
C VAL A 5 10.98 -7.68 5.36
N SER A 6 9.89 -7.81 6.11
CA SER A 6 8.97 -8.96 5.99
C SER A 6 8.38 -9.07 4.58
N PHE A 7 8.00 -7.94 3.97
CA PHE A 7 7.45 -7.90 2.61
C PHE A 7 8.42 -8.45 1.55
N LYS A 8 9.74 -8.28 1.72
CA LYS A 8 10.74 -8.85 0.79
C LYS A 8 10.72 -10.37 0.74
N TYR A 9 10.35 -11.03 1.84
CA TYR A 9 10.28 -12.48 1.95
C TYR A 9 8.91 -13.06 1.59
N LEU A 10 7.92 -12.22 1.26
CA LEU A 10 6.63 -12.70 0.76
C LEU A 10 6.78 -13.15 -0.69
N GLU A 11 6.37 -14.40 -0.95
CA GLU A 11 6.28 -14.97 -2.30
C GLU A 11 5.04 -14.40 -3.02
N ASP A 12 3.88 -14.44 -2.35
CA ASP A 12 2.59 -14.00 -2.91
C ASP A 12 2.31 -12.50 -2.69
N LYS A 13 3.03 -11.66 -3.45
CA LYS A 13 2.90 -10.20 -3.35
C LYS A 13 1.57 -9.67 -3.88
N ASP A 14 0.96 -10.32 -4.87
CA ASP A 14 -0.36 -9.98 -5.41
C ASP A 14 -1.49 -10.17 -4.38
N VAL A 15 -1.38 -11.20 -3.54
CA VAL A 15 -2.27 -11.43 -2.40
C VAL A 15 -2.13 -10.28 -1.40
N PHE A 16 -0.90 -9.90 -1.05
CA PHE A 16 -0.66 -8.72 -0.20
C PHE A 16 -1.26 -7.45 -0.82
N GLN A 17 -1.04 -7.21 -2.12
CA GLN A 17 -1.58 -6.05 -2.84
C GLN A 17 -3.10 -5.96 -2.72
N THR A 18 -3.79 -7.09 -2.85
CA THR A 18 -5.25 -7.17 -2.75
C THR A 18 -5.73 -6.72 -1.37
N PHE A 19 -5.17 -7.32 -0.30
CA PHE A 19 -5.53 -6.96 1.07
C PHE A 19 -5.14 -5.52 1.42
N TYR A 20 -3.94 -5.12 1.03
CA TYR A 20 -3.41 -3.78 1.28
C TYR A 20 -4.16 -2.71 0.50
N THR A 21 -4.82 -3.04 -0.62
CA THR A 21 -5.73 -2.10 -1.30
C THR A 21 -7.06 -2.00 -0.57
N THR A 22 -7.69 -3.13 -0.22
CA THR A 22 -9.04 -3.15 0.37
C THR A 22 -9.14 -2.41 1.71
N LYS A 23 -8.12 -2.54 2.58
CA LYS A 23 -8.14 -1.94 3.92
C LYS A 23 -8.14 -0.40 3.90
N PRO A 24 -7.17 0.29 3.26
CA PRO A 24 -7.21 1.74 3.08
C PRO A 24 -8.44 2.21 2.31
N SER A 25 -8.93 1.49 1.30
CA SER A 25 -10.18 1.89 0.61
C SER A 25 -11.33 2.08 1.60
N LYS A 26 -11.51 1.14 2.54
CA LYS A 26 -12.54 1.27 3.57
C LYS A 26 -12.28 2.46 4.48
N ARG A 27 -11.04 2.67 4.93
CA ARG A 27 -10.70 3.81 5.80
C ARG A 27 -10.95 5.15 5.13
N LEU A 28 -10.55 5.29 3.86
CA LEU A 28 -10.76 6.50 3.06
C LEU A 28 -12.25 6.83 2.91
N ILE A 29 -13.07 5.84 2.54
CA ILE A 29 -14.53 6.03 2.39
C ILE A 29 -15.17 6.48 3.71
N HIS A 30 -14.71 5.95 4.84
CA HIS A 30 -15.24 6.29 6.16
C HIS A 30 -14.55 7.50 6.81
N GLY A 31 -13.55 8.12 6.17
CA GLY A 31 -12.80 9.26 6.72
C GLY A 31 -12.00 8.93 7.99
N VAL A 32 -11.62 7.67 8.18
CA VAL A 32 -10.90 7.17 9.38
C VAL A 32 -9.45 6.79 9.07
N SER A 33 -8.85 7.43 8.07
CA SER A 33 -7.40 7.34 7.83
C SER A 33 -6.65 7.85 9.06
N ALA A 34 -5.59 7.15 9.45
CA ALA A 34 -4.81 7.52 10.64
C ALA A 34 -3.78 8.62 10.34
N SER A 35 -3.17 8.59 9.14
CA SER A 35 -2.24 9.61 8.64
C SER A 35 -2.03 9.39 7.15
N ASP A 36 -2.28 10.43 6.37
CA ASP A 36 -2.14 10.37 4.92
C ASP A 36 -0.66 10.34 4.50
N GLU A 37 0.23 10.95 5.30
CA GLU A 37 1.67 10.90 5.10
C GLU A 37 2.22 9.48 5.28
N ALA A 38 1.73 8.76 6.28
CA ALA A 38 2.12 7.37 6.52
C ALA A 38 1.68 6.45 5.38
N GLU A 39 0.46 6.66 4.86
CA GLU A 39 -0.07 5.90 3.72
C GLU A 39 0.70 6.23 2.43
N ALA A 40 0.99 7.49 2.15
CA ALA A 40 1.81 7.92 1.02
C ALA A 40 3.25 7.36 1.08
N SER A 41 3.88 7.39 2.26
CA SER A 41 5.22 6.82 2.47
C SER A 41 5.25 5.33 2.18
N MET A 42 4.22 4.59 2.60
CA MET A 42 4.12 3.17 2.35
C MET A 42 3.93 2.85 0.86
N ILE A 43 3.07 3.60 0.17
CA ILE A 43 2.90 3.47 -1.29
C ILE A 43 4.23 3.71 -2.02
N SER A 44 5.01 4.72 -1.62
CA SER A 44 6.33 4.97 -2.20
C SER A 44 7.29 3.78 -2.02
N LYS A 45 7.33 3.20 -0.82
CA LYS A 45 8.19 2.03 -0.53
C LYS A 45 7.76 0.79 -1.31
N LEU A 46 6.45 0.57 -1.48
CA LEU A 46 5.94 -0.51 -2.32
C LEU A 46 6.29 -0.29 -3.80
N LYS A 47 6.24 0.95 -4.27
CA LYS A 47 6.61 1.32 -5.65
C LYS A 47 8.09 1.06 -5.91
N GLU A 48 8.96 1.40 -4.97
CA GLU A 48 10.39 1.08 -5.05
C GLU A 48 10.64 -0.44 -5.09
N ALA A 49 9.88 -1.22 -4.32
CA ALA A 49 10.07 -2.66 -4.21
C ALA A 49 9.45 -3.49 -5.35
N CYS A 50 8.35 -3.02 -5.96
CA CYS A 50 7.54 -3.80 -6.91
C CYS A 50 7.19 -3.07 -8.21
N GLY A 51 7.60 -1.81 -8.35
CA GLY A 51 7.36 -1.01 -9.54
C GLY A 51 6.01 -0.29 -9.54
N PHE A 52 5.83 0.53 -10.58
CA PHE A 52 4.69 1.44 -10.72
C PHE A 52 3.35 0.70 -10.89
N GLU A 53 3.31 -0.34 -11.72
CA GLU A 53 2.07 -1.09 -12.01
C GLU A 53 1.46 -1.69 -10.74
N TYR A 54 2.31 -2.17 -9.83
CA TYR A 54 1.88 -2.72 -8.54
C TYR A 54 1.19 -1.68 -7.65
N THR A 55 1.61 -0.40 -7.72
CA THR A 55 1.05 0.66 -6.89
C THR A 55 0.02 1.55 -7.58
N ASN A 56 -0.20 1.40 -8.89
CA ASN A 56 -1.02 2.32 -9.69
C ASN A 56 -2.42 2.54 -9.11
N LYS A 57 -3.10 1.45 -8.71
CA LYS A 57 -4.44 1.53 -8.10
C LYS A 57 -4.42 2.26 -6.75
N LEU A 58 -3.43 1.98 -5.91
CA LEU A 58 -3.26 2.66 -4.62
C LEU A 58 -3.02 4.15 -4.84
N GLN A 59 -2.10 4.53 -5.72
CA GLN A 59 -1.80 5.94 -5.98
C GLN A 59 -3.04 6.73 -6.40
N ARG A 60 -3.89 6.16 -7.25
CA ARG A 60 -5.16 6.79 -7.69
C ARG A 60 -6.18 6.96 -6.57
N MET A 61 -6.08 6.23 -5.46
CA MET A 61 -7.00 6.38 -4.33
C MET A 61 -6.65 7.59 -3.45
N PHE A 62 -5.41 8.11 -3.54
CA PHE A 62 -4.91 9.23 -2.73
C PHE A 62 -4.62 10.48 -3.59
N THR A 63 -5.07 10.50 -4.85
CA THR A 63 -5.04 11.65 -5.76
C THR A 63 -6.46 12.15 -5.96
#